data_AF-A0A376P9B7-F1
#
_entry.id   AF-A0A376P9B7-F1
#
_cell.length_a   1.000
_cell.length_b   1.000
_cell.length_c   1.000
_cell.angle_alpha   90.00
_cell.angle_beta   90.00
_cell.angle_gamma   90.00
#
_symmetry.space_group_name_H-M   'P 1'
#
loop_
_entity.id
_entity.type
_entity.pdbx_description
1 polymer ?
#
loop_
_entity_poly.entity_id
_entity_poly.type
_entity_poly.pdbx_seq_one_letter_code
_entity_poly.pdbx_strand_id
1 'polypeptide(L)'
;MTEPLTETPELSAKYAWFFDLDGTLAEIKPHPDQVVVPDNILQGLQLLATASDGALALISGRSMVELDALAKPYRFPLAGVHGAERRDINGKTHIVHLPDAIARDISVQLHTVIAQYPGAELEAKGMAFALHYRQAPQHEDALMTLAQRITQIWPQMALQQGKCVVEIKPRGTSKGEAIAAFMQEAPFIGRTPVFLGDDLTDESGFAVVNRLGGMSVKIGIGATQASWRLAGVPDVWSWLEMITTALQQKEKITGVMTMSRLVVVSNRIAPPDEHAASAGGLAVGILGALKAAGGLWFGWSGETGNEDQPLKKVKKGNITWASFNLSEQDLDEYYNQFSNAVLWPAFHYRLDLVQFQRPAWDGYLRVNALLADKLLPLLQDDDIIWIHDYHLLPFAHELRKRGVNNRIGFFLHIPFPTPEIFNALPTYDTLLEQLCDYDLLGFQTENDRLAFLDCLSNLTRVTTRSAKSHTAWGKAFRTEVYPIGIEPKEIAKQAAGPLPPKLAQLKAELKNVQNIFSVERLDYSKGLPERFLAYEALLEKYPQHHGKIRYTQIAPTSRGDVQAYQDIRHQLEMKLDELMVNTGN
;
A
#
# COMPACT_ATOMS: atom_id res chain seq x y z
N MET A 1 -1.99 -22.15 -40.03
CA MET A 1 -0.80 -21.34 -39.74
C MET A 1 -1.12 -20.58 -38.47
N THR A 2 -0.18 -20.48 -37.52
CA THR A 2 -0.43 -19.69 -36.29
C THR A 2 -0.23 -18.23 -36.60
N GLU A 3 -1.16 -17.39 -36.20
CA GLU A 3 -1.10 -15.96 -36.48
C GLU A 3 -0.20 -15.25 -35.46
N PRO A 4 0.59 -14.24 -35.87
CA PRO A 4 1.26 -13.36 -34.93
C PRO A 4 0.21 -12.73 -34.00
N LEU A 5 0.47 -12.66 -32.70
CA LEU A 5 -0.44 -12.02 -31.76
C LEU A 5 -0.50 -10.51 -32.01
N THR A 6 -1.41 -10.09 -32.89
CA THR A 6 -1.71 -8.68 -33.19
C THR A 6 -2.99 -8.21 -32.48
N GLU A 7 -3.78 -9.13 -31.95
CA GLU A 7 -4.95 -8.81 -31.15
C GLU A 7 -4.53 -8.46 -29.71
N THR A 8 -4.99 -7.30 -29.27
CA THR A 8 -5.04 -6.97 -27.85
C THR A 8 -6.40 -7.46 -27.37
N PRO A 9 -6.50 -8.52 -26.53
CA PRO A 9 -7.79 -8.95 -25.98
C PRO A 9 -8.48 -7.75 -25.34
N GLU A 10 -9.82 -7.66 -25.42
CA GLU A 10 -10.56 -6.58 -24.75
C GLU A 10 -10.38 -6.71 -23.23
N LEU A 11 -9.38 -6.03 -22.68
CA LEU A 11 -9.03 -6.00 -21.27
C LEU A 11 -10.29 -5.68 -20.43
N SER A 12 -10.90 -6.74 -19.90
CA SER A 12 -12.18 -6.78 -19.19
C SER A 12 -12.14 -7.91 -18.17
N ALA A 13 -12.96 -7.84 -17.12
CA ALA A 13 -13.08 -8.84 -16.04
C ALA A 13 -13.57 -10.24 -16.49
N LYS A 14 -13.69 -10.45 -17.81
CA LYS A 14 -14.15 -11.68 -18.45
C LYS A 14 -13.04 -12.71 -18.65
N TYR A 15 -11.76 -12.36 -18.51
CA TYR A 15 -10.65 -13.28 -18.80
C TYR A 15 -10.11 -13.99 -17.56
N ALA A 16 -9.68 -15.24 -17.76
CA ALA A 16 -8.95 -16.07 -16.82
C ALA A 16 -7.54 -16.29 -17.36
N TRP A 17 -6.53 -15.74 -16.69
CA TRP A 17 -5.16 -15.73 -17.18
C TRP A 17 -4.36 -16.91 -16.65
N PHE A 18 -3.65 -17.59 -17.55
CA PHE A 18 -2.77 -18.70 -17.23
C PHE A 18 -1.41 -18.43 -17.88
N PHE A 19 -0.34 -18.56 -17.11
CA PHE A 19 1.01 -18.39 -17.61
C PHE A 19 1.87 -19.57 -17.20
N ASP A 20 2.54 -20.16 -18.19
CA ASP A 20 3.74 -20.92 -17.90
C ASP A 20 4.89 -19.99 -17.45
N LEU A 21 5.90 -20.56 -16.78
CA LEU A 21 7.02 -19.80 -16.23
C LEU A 21 8.28 -19.88 -17.10
N ASP A 22 8.86 -21.07 -17.27
CA ASP A 22 10.17 -21.26 -17.91
C ASP A 22 10.02 -21.23 -19.43
N GLY A 23 10.69 -20.30 -20.11
CA GLY A 23 10.52 -20.10 -21.55
C GLY A 23 9.31 -19.23 -21.94
N THR A 24 8.51 -18.82 -20.94
CA THR A 24 7.35 -17.95 -21.10
C THR A 24 7.52 -16.62 -20.35
N LEU A 25 7.49 -16.64 -19.01
CA LEU A 25 7.67 -15.44 -18.17
C LEU A 25 9.13 -15.17 -17.82
N ALA A 26 9.98 -16.19 -17.86
CA ALA A 26 11.42 -16.10 -17.63
C ALA A 26 12.19 -16.84 -18.72
N GLU A 27 13.39 -16.38 -19.05
CA GLU A 27 14.26 -17.09 -19.96
C GLU A 27 14.75 -18.41 -19.34
N ILE A 28 14.81 -19.46 -20.15
CA ILE A 28 15.41 -20.73 -19.75
C ILE A 28 16.90 -20.50 -19.48
N LYS A 29 17.34 -20.82 -18.26
CA LYS A 29 18.75 -20.74 -17.84
C LYS A 29 19.38 -22.13 -17.73
N PRO A 30 20.72 -22.24 -17.79
CA PRO A 30 21.42 -23.51 -17.61
C PRO A 30 21.12 -24.21 -16.28
N HIS A 31 20.89 -23.42 -15.21
CA HIS A 31 20.53 -23.94 -13.89
C HIS A 31 19.21 -23.34 -13.38
N PRO A 32 18.34 -24.15 -12.73
CA PRO A 32 17.01 -23.70 -12.28
C PRO A 32 17.00 -22.54 -11.29
N ASP A 33 18.08 -22.37 -10.51
CA ASP A 33 18.29 -21.32 -9.50
C ASP A 33 18.68 -19.96 -10.10
N GLN A 34 19.07 -19.94 -11.38
CA GLN A 34 19.40 -18.71 -12.12
C GLN A 34 18.17 -18.08 -12.79
N VAL A 35 17.04 -18.79 -12.80
CA VAL A 35 15.81 -18.30 -13.40
C VAL A 35 15.25 -17.18 -12.52
N VAL A 36 14.94 -16.05 -13.15
CA VAL A 36 14.39 -14.86 -12.50
C VAL A 36 13.28 -14.31 -13.39
N VAL A 37 12.13 -13.99 -12.79
CA VAL A 37 11.09 -13.19 -13.44
C VAL A 37 11.36 -11.72 -13.13
N PRO A 38 11.51 -10.83 -14.13
CA PRO A 38 11.75 -9.42 -13.85
C PRO A 38 10.64 -8.76 -13.02
N ASP A 39 10.99 -7.83 -12.12
CA ASP A 39 10.04 -7.20 -11.18
C ASP A 39 8.90 -6.46 -11.88
N ASN A 40 9.17 -5.80 -13.00
CA ASN A 40 8.16 -5.12 -13.83
C ASN A 40 7.12 -6.12 -14.39
N ILE A 41 7.55 -7.35 -14.70
CA ILE A 41 6.68 -8.42 -15.18
C ILE A 41 5.83 -8.97 -14.05
N LEU A 42 6.41 -9.18 -12.86
CA LEU A 42 5.65 -9.58 -11.67
C LEU A 42 4.59 -8.53 -11.29
N GLN A 43 4.94 -7.24 -11.35
CA GLN A 43 3.99 -6.13 -11.17
C GLN A 43 2.88 -6.14 -12.23
N GLY A 44 3.23 -6.40 -13.50
CA GLY A 44 2.27 -6.52 -14.59
C GLY A 44 1.28 -7.68 -14.38
N LEU A 45 1.77 -8.84 -13.95
CA LEU A 45 0.92 -9.98 -13.57
C LEU A 45 0.00 -9.63 -12.39
N GLN A 46 0.49 -8.90 -11.39
CA GLN A 46 -0.36 -8.44 -10.29
C GLN A 46 -1.46 -7.48 -10.78
N LEU A 47 -1.15 -6.55 -11.68
CA LEU A 47 -2.15 -5.66 -12.27
C LEU A 47 -3.21 -6.43 -13.06
N LEU A 48 -2.79 -7.42 -13.86
CA LEU A 48 -3.71 -8.29 -14.58
C LEU A 48 -4.59 -9.09 -13.61
N ALA A 49 -4.00 -9.68 -12.58
CA ALA A 49 -4.74 -10.40 -11.55
C ALA A 49 -5.79 -9.51 -10.89
N THR A 50 -5.44 -8.27 -10.52
CA THR A 50 -6.38 -7.29 -9.95
C THR A 50 -7.48 -6.93 -10.94
N ALA A 51 -7.15 -6.65 -12.20
CA ALA A 51 -8.12 -6.32 -13.25
C ALA A 51 -9.06 -7.49 -13.61
N SER A 52 -8.70 -8.73 -13.24
CA SER A 52 -9.49 -9.94 -13.45
C SER A 52 -10.05 -10.54 -12.15
N ASP A 53 -10.19 -9.74 -11.08
CA ASP A 53 -10.70 -10.19 -9.76
C ASP A 53 -9.99 -11.45 -9.22
N GLY A 54 -8.66 -11.49 -9.35
CA GLY A 54 -7.81 -12.60 -8.91
C GLY A 54 -7.76 -13.81 -9.86
N ALA A 55 -8.42 -13.77 -11.02
CA ALA A 55 -8.40 -14.86 -12.01
C ALA A 55 -7.12 -14.93 -12.85
N LEU A 56 -5.98 -15.09 -12.17
CA LEU A 56 -4.67 -15.34 -12.77
C LEU A 56 -3.99 -16.50 -12.05
N ALA A 57 -3.44 -17.47 -12.78
CA ALA A 57 -2.69 -18.58 -12.23
C ALA A 57 -1.37 -18.86 -12.97
N LEU A 58 -0.35 -19.26 -12.23
CA LEU A 58 0.92 -19.75 -12.79
C LEU A 58 0.87 -21.28 -12.93
N ILE A 59 1.26 -21.83 -14.07
CA ILE A 59 1.20 -23.28 -14.33
C ILE A 59 2.55 -23.77 -14.88
N SER A 60 3.29 -24.55 -14.09
CA SER A 60 4.64 -24.97 -14.46
C SER A 60 4.93 -26.43 -14.08
N GLY A 61 6.00 -26.99 -14.65
CA GLY A 61 6.61 -28.24 -14.19
C GLY A 61 7.38 -28.12 -12.89
N ARG A 62 7.70 -26.89 -12.43
CA ARG A 62 8.32 -26.61 -11.12
C ARG A 62 7.40 -26.96 -9.95
N SER A 63 7.97 -27.19 -8.78
CA SER A 63 7.20 -27.36 -7.54
C SER A 63 6.48 -26.06 -7.15
N MET A 64 5.44 -26.16 -6.33
CA MET A 64 4.77 -24.95 -5.81
C MET A 64 5.72 -24.03 -5.02
N VAL A 65 6.70 -24.60 -4.31
CA VAL A 65 7.67 -23.85 -3.49
C VAL A 65 8.59 -23.00 -4.37
N GLU A 66 9.05 -23.55 -5.49
CA GLU A 66 9.88 -22.81 -6.45
C GLU A 66 9.07 -21.71 -7.15
N LEU A 67 7.83 -22.02 -7.54
CA LEU A 67 6.92 -21.03 -8.13
C LEU A 67 6.67 -19.87 -7.17
N ASP A 68 6.43 -20.14 -5.89
CA ASP A 68 6.28 -19.11 -4.86
C ASP A 68 7.56 -18.28 -4.70
N ALA A 69 8.74 -18.90 -4.71
CA ALA A 69 10.00 -18.19 -4.59
C ALA A 69 10.21 -17.20 -5.75
N LEU A 70 9.83 -17.59 -6.97
CA LEU A 70 9.95 -16.79 -8.19
C LEU A 70 8.86 -15.73 -8.33
N ALA A 71 7.68 -15.93 -7.73
CA ALA A 71 6.57 -14.99 -7.79
C ALA A 71 6.57 -13.91 -6.68
N LYS A 72 7.50 -13.99 -5.71
CA LYS A 72 7.59 -13.03 -4.59
C LYS A 72 7.69 -11.58 -5.10
N PRO A 73 7.00 -10.63 -4.44
CA PRO A 73 6.23 -10.77 -3.20
C PRO A 73 4.79 -11.25 -3.40
N TYR A 74 4.36 -11.50 -4.63
CA TYR A 74 2.97 -11.81 -4.94
C TYR A 74 2.67 -13.29 -4.70
N ARG A 75 1.41 -13.58 -4.37
CA ARG A 75 0.94 -14.92 -4.06
C ARG A 75 -0.25 -15.28 -4.94
N PHE A 76 0.03 -15.73 -6.15
CA PHE A 76 -0.99 -16.13 -7.11
C PHE A 76 -1.51 -17.55 -6.85
N PRO A 77 -2.72 -17.89 -7.30
CA PRO A 77 -3.07 -19.27 -7.65
C PRO A 77 -1.96 -19.88 -8.50
N LEU A 78 -1.65 -21.15 -8.28
CA LEU A 78 -0.61 -21.82 -9.05
C LEU A 78 -0.82 -23.32 -9.14
N ALA A 79 -0.26 -23.93 -10.17
CA ALA A 79 -0.20 -25.35 -10.38
C ALA A 79 1.25 -25.76 -10.67
N GLY A 80 1.83 -26.53 -9.74
CA GLY A 80 3.17 -27.08 -9.85
C GLY A 80 3.15 -28.54 -10.32
N VAL A 81 4.31 -29.04 -10.72
CA VAL A 81 4.53 -30.43 -11.15
C VAL A 81 3.49 -30.85 -12.21
N HIS A 82 3.30 -29.98 -13.22
CA HIS A 82 2.32 -30.15 -14.28
C HIS A 82 0.87 -30.36 -13.79
N GLY A 83 0.49 -29.76 -12.67
CA GLY A 83 -0.86 -29.85 -12.11
C GLY A 83 -1.06 -30.93 -11.05
N ALA A 84 -0.02 -31.68 -10.69
CA ALA A 84 -0.09 -32.62 -9.56
C ALA A 84 -0.21 -31.89 -8.21
N GLU A 85 0.30 -30.66 -8.13
CA GLU A 85 0.15 -29.76 -6.99
C GLU A 85 -0.58 -28.51 -7.45
N ARG A 86 -1.59 -28.06 -6.71
CA ARG A 86 -2.34 -26.85 -7.05
C ARG A 86 -2.72 -26.07 -5.80
N ARG A 87 -2.75 -24.75 -5.91
CA ARG A 87 -3.26 -23.83 -4.90
C ARG A 87 -4.27 -22.88 -5.51
N ASP A 88 -5.42 -22.75 -4.87
CA ASP A 88 -6.46 -21.79 -5.25
C ASP A 88 -6.19 -20.37 -4.69
N ILE A 89 -7.09 -19.43 -4.98
CA ILE A 89 -6.99 -18.04 -4.54
C ILE A 89 -7.05 -17.87 -3.01
N ASN A 90 -7.70 -18.80 -2.31
CA ASN A 90 -7.85 -18.78 -0.85
C ASN A 90 -6.68 -19.49 -0.14
N GLY A 91 -5.70 -19.97 -0.90
CA GLY A 91 -4.56 -20.71 -0.37
C GLY A 91 -4.83 -22.18 -0.08
N LYS A 92 -5.99 -22.72 -0.47
CA LYS A 92 -6.31 -24.14 -0.33
C LYS A 92 -5.49 -24.95 -1.33
N THR A 93 -4.81 -25.98 -0.84
CA THR A 93 -3.95 -26.84 -1.64
C THR A 93 -4.65 -28.13 -2.04
N HIS A 94 -4.47 -28.52 -3.30
CA HIS A 94 -4.89 -29.80 -3.87
C HIS A 94 -3.64 -30.52 -4.38
N ILE A 95 -3.25 -31.59 -3.69
CA ILE A 95 -2.07 -32.39 -4.04
C ILE A 95 -2.53 -33.80 -4.39
N VAL A 96 -2.13 -34.28 -5.57
CA VAL A 96 -2.41 -35.65 -6.00
C VAL A 96 -1.56 -36.60 -5.21
N HIS A 97 -2.11 -37.30 -4.23
CA HIS A 97 -1.35 -38.24 -3.41
C HIS A 97 -1.25 -39.62 -4.09
N LEU A 98 -0.01 -40.06 -4.36
CA LEU A 98 0.29 -41.48 -4.56
C LEU A 98 0.59 -42.12 -3.20
N PRO A 99 0.25 -43.40 -2.97
CA PRO A 99 0.72 -44.10 -1.79
C PRO A 99 2.26 -44.06 -1.69
N ASP A 100 2.80 -43.65 -0.55
CA ASP A 100 4.25 -43.40 -0.39
C ASP A 100 5.14 -44.57 -0.81
N ALA A 101 4.65 -45.81 -0.64
CA ALA A 101 5.37 -47.00 -1.06
C ALA A 101 5.65 -46.98 -2.57
N ILE A 102 4.69 -46.55 -3.39
CA ILE A 102 4.83 -46.51 -4.85
C ILE A 102 5.89 -45.49 -5.28
N ALA A 103 5.84 -44.26 -4.76
CA ALA A 103 6.82 -43.23 -5.10
C ALA A 103 8.23 -43.65 -4.65
N ARG A 104 8.36 -44.24 -3.46
CA ARG A 104 9.64 -44.78 -2.96
C ARG A 104 10.15 -45.93 -3.82
N ASP A 105 9.32 -46.90 -4.16
CA ASP A 105 9.69 -48.07 -4.95
C ASP A 105 10.15 -47.67 -6.36
N ILE A 106 9.39 -46.78 -7.01
CA ILE A 106 9.78 -46.23 -8.33
C ILE A 106 11.11 -45.49 -8.21
N SER A 107 11.27 -44.64 -7.20
CA SER A 107 12.52 -43.90 -6.98
C SER A 107 13.72 -44.84 -6.82
N VAL A 108 13.62 -45.86 -5.96
CA VAL A 108 14.69 -46.84 -5.73
C VAL A 108 15.02 -47.60 -7.02
N GLN A 109 14.00 -48.02 -7.77
CA GLN A 109 14.20 -48.75 -9.02
C GLN A 109 14.88 -47.86 -10.08
N LEU A 110 14.43 -46.61 -10.25
CA LEU A 110 15.01 -45.68 -11.20
C LEU A 110 16.45 -45.31 -10.83
N HIS A 111 16.75 -45.04 -9.55
CA HIS A 111 18.13 -44.73 -9.10
C HIS A 111 19.08 -45.92 -9.32
N THR A 112 18.60 -47.14 -9.11
CA THR A 112 19.42 -48.35 -9.32
C THR A 112 19.73 -48.56 -10.80
N VAL A 113 18.76 -48.33 -11.68
CA VAL A 113 18.88 -48.61 -13.11
C VAL A 113 19.55 -47.46 -13.86
N ILE A 114 19.32 -46.20 -13.49
CA ILE A 114 19.93 -45.03 -14.17
C ILE A 114 21.46 -45.06 -14.07
N ALA A 115 22.01 -45.62 -12.99
CA ALA A 115 23.45 -45.78 -12.78
C ALA A 115 24.14 -46.65 -13.87
N GLN A 116 23.38 -47.44 -14.63
CA GLN A 116 23.89 -48.27 -15.73
C GLN A 116 24.00 -47.51 -17.06
N TYR A 117 23.53 -46.26 -17.12
CA TYR A 117 23.49 -45.43 -18.32
C TYR A 117 24.33 -44.16 -18.12
N PRO A 118 25.66 -44.20 -18.32
CA PRO A 118 26.52 -43.03 -18.16
C PRO A 118 26.04 -41.84 -19.00
N GLY A 119 25.90 -40.68 -18.36
CA GLY A 119 25.41 -39.45 -19.00
C GLY A 119 23.88 -39.30 -19.03
N ALA A 120 23.12 -40.26 -18.50
CA ALA A 120 21.72 -40.07 -18.15
C ALA A 120 21.58 -39.58 -16.71
N GLU A 121 20.60 -38.72 -16.45
CA GLU A 121 20.34 -38.14 -15.13
C GLU A 121 18.89 -38.40 -14.70
N LEU A 122 18.70 -38.69 -13.42
CA LEU A 122 17.38 -38.81 -12.80
C LEU A 122 17.11 -37.57 -11.95
N GLU A 123 16.01 -36.89 -12.24
CA GLU A 123 15.49 -35.80 -11.42
C GLU A 123 14.18 -36.24 -10.77
N ALA A 124 14.14 -36.27 -9.44
CA ALA A 124 12.95 -36.65 -8.67
C ALA A 124 12.26 -35.41 -8.10
N LYS A 125 10.99 -35.19 -8.48
CA LYS A 125 10.14 -34.07 -8.07
C LYS A 125 8.95 -34.59 -7.25
N GLY A 126 9.24 -35.06 -6.05
CA GLY A 126 8.26 -35.67 -5.15
C GLY A 126 7.68 -36.97 -5.72
N MET A 127 6.59 -36.85 -6.48
CA MET A 127 5.82 -37.97 -7.06
C MET A 127 6.00 -38.11 -8.57
N ALA A 128 6.78 -37.23 -9.20
CA ALA A 128 7.15 -37.29 -10.61
C ALA A 128 8.67 -37.51 -10.75
N PHE A 129 9.06 -38.20 -11.82
CA PHE A 129 10.45 -38.55 -12.11
C PHE A 129 10.78 -38.21 -13.56
N ALA A 130 11.84 -37.46 -13.79
CA ALA A 130 12.33 -37.13 -15.12
C ALA A 130 13.66 -37.84 -15.38
N LEU A 131 13.71 -38.63 -16.46
CA LEU A 131 14.92 -39.29 -16.94
C LEU A 131 15.49 -38.46 -18.09
N HIS A 132 16.52 -37.67 -17.81
CA HIS A 132 17.20 -36.82 -18.78
C HIS A 132 18.28 -37.63 -19.50
N TYR A 133 18.33 -37.54 -20.83
CA TYR A 133 19.31 -38.26 -21.67
C TYR A 133 19.96 -37.36 -22.71
N ARG A 134 19.94 -36.04 -22.50
CA ARG A 134 20.55 -35.06 -23.41
C ARG A 134 22.05 -35.29 -23.61
N GLN A 135 22.76 -35.67 -22.55
CA GLN A 135 24.20 -35.97 -22.59
C GLN A 135 24.49 -37.43 -22.98
N ALA A 136 23.46 -38.25 -23.17
CA ALA A 136 23.58 -39.63 -23.64
C ALA A 136 22.44 -40.05 -24.58
N PRO A 137 22.31 -39.43 -25.77
CA PRO A 137 21.20 -39.72 -26.71
C PRO A 137 21.14 -41.19 -27.12
N GLN A 138 22.27 -41.89 -27.13
CA GLN A 138 22.34 -43.33 -27.42
C GLN A 138 21.55 -44.21 -26.43
N HIS A 139 21.11 -43.67 -25.30
CA HIS A 139 20.35 -44.40 -24.28
C HIS A 139 18.83 -44.13 -24.32
N GLU A 140 18.34 -43.33 -25.29
CA GLU A 140 16.92 -42.97 -25.41
C GLU A 140 15.99 -44.19 -25.40
N ASP A 141 16.20 -45.16 -26.30
CA ASP A 141 15.35 -46.35 -26.42
C ASP A 141 15.31 -47.17 -25.12
N ALA A 142 16.45 -47.27 -24.44
CA ALA A 142 16.58 -48.03 -23.20
C ALA A 142 15.83 -47.34 -22.04
N LEU A 143 15.94 -46.02 -21.93
CA LEU A 143 15.25 -45.23 -20.90
C LEU A 143 13.75 -45.14 -21.16
N MET A 144 13.33 -45.04 -22.43
CA MET A 144 11.92 -45.14 -22.82
C MET A 144 11.34 -46.51 -22.45
N THR A 145 12.07 -47.60 -22.72
CA THR A 145 11.66 -48.96 -22.34
C THR A 145 11.56 -49.11 -20.83
N LEU A 146 12.51 -48.56 -20.07
CA LEU A 146 12.47 -48.53 -18.61
C LEU A 146 11.22 -47.80 -18.11
N ALA A 147 10.98 -46.60 -18.62
CA ALA A 147 9.84 -45.78 -18.22
C ALA A 147 8.51 -46.47 -18.55
N GLN A 148 8.40 -47.11 -19.72
CA GLN A 148 7.23 -47.92 -20.11
C GLN A 148 7.00 -49.05 -19.13
N ARG A 149 8.05 -49.78 -18.74
CA ARG A 149 7.96 -50.86 -17.74
C ARG A 149 7.44 -50.32 -16.39
N ILE A 150 7.93 -49.17 -15.93
CA ILE A 150 7.42 -48.55 -14.70
C ILE A 150 5.92 -48.29 -14.81
N THR A 151 5.44 -47.69 -15.90
CA THR A 151 4.00 -47.41 -16.06
C THR A 151 3.12 -48.65 -16.27
N GLN A 152 3.70 -49.79 -16.68
CA GLN A 152 3.00 -51.08 -16.71
C GLN A 152 2.85 -51.69 -15.32
N ILE A 153 3.87 -51.57 -14.46
CA ILE A 153 3.84 -52.07 -13.08
C ILE A 153 2.92 -51.21 -12.21
N TRP A 154 2.94 -49.89 -12.42
CA TRP A 154 2.09 -48.94 -11.69
C TRP A 154 1.17 -48.19 -12.67
N PRO A 155 -0.03 -48.73 -12.97
CA PRO A 155 -0.99 -48.15 -13.93
C PRO A 155 -1.52 -46.74 -13.57
N GLN A 156 -1.33 -46.33 -12.31
CA GLN A 156 -1.56 -44.98 -11.80
C GLN A 156 -0.50 -43.97 -12.23
N MET A 157 0.57 -44.41 -12.90
CA MET A 157 1.57 -43.54 -13.51
C MET A 157 1.32 -43.44 -15.02
N ALA A 158 1.75 -42.32 -15.61
CA ALA A 158 1.71 -42.06 -17.02
C ALA A 158 3.06 -41.56 -17.52
N LEU A 159 3.34 -41.85 -18.79
CA LEU A 159 4.52 -41.35 -19.48
C LEU A 159 4.23 -40.06 -20.21
N GLN A 160 5.22 -39.16 -20.16
CA GLN A 160 5.27 -37.99 -21.02
C GLN A 160 6.67 -37.91 -21.64
N GLN A 161 6.73 -38.00 -22.96
CA GLN A 161 7.98 -37.82 -23.70
C GLN A 161 8.23 -36.33 -23.92
N GLY A 162 9.44 -35.88 -23.62
CA GLY A 162 9.92 -34.52 -23.88
C GLY A 162 11.19 -34.53 -24.73
N LYS A 163 11.78 -33.35 -24.96
CA LYS A 163 13.00 -33.21 -25.76
C LYS A 163 14.24 -33.65 -24.95
N CYS A 164 14.73 -34.85 -25.25
CA CYS A 164 15.83 -35.50 -24.53
C CYS A 164 15.53 -35.82 -23.06
N VAL A 165 14.24 -36.04 -22.73
CA VAL A 165 13.77 -36.42 -21.40
C VAL A 165 12.53 -37.31 -21.53
N VAL A 166 12.36 -38.27 -20.63
CA VAL A 166 11.09 -38.98 -20.43
C VAL A 166 10.64 -38.84 -18.98
N GLU A 167 9.43 -38.35 -18.79
CA GLU A 167 8.84 -38.10 -17.48
C GLU A 167 7.82 -39.19 -17.12
N ILE A 168 7.90 -39.65 -15.88
CA ILE A 168 6.97 -40.58 -15.26
C ILE A 168 6.23 -39.80 -14.17
N LYS A 169 4.93 -39.58 -14.34
CA LYS A 169 4.12 -38.73 -13.47
C LYS A 169 2.80 -39.40 -13.10
N PRO A 170 2.08 -38.95 -12.06
CA PRO A 170 0.74 -39.46 -11.76
C PRO A 170 -0.17 -39.35 -12.99
N ARG A 171 -1.01 -40.36 -13.21
CA ARG A 171 -1.98 -40.35 -14.30
C ARG A 171 -3.05 -39.30 -14.03
N GLY A 172 -3.40 -38.54 -15.06
CA GLY A 172 -4.38 -37.45 -14.93
C GLY A 172 -3.79 -36.16 -14.35
N THR A 173 -2.48 -35.94 -14.52
CA THR A 173 -1.84 -34.64 -14.25
C THR A 173 -1.27 -34.05 -15.54
N SER A 174 -1.75 -32.87 -15.92
CA SER A 174 -1.27 -32.10 -17.06
C SER A 174 -1.58 -30.61 -16.84
N LYS A 175 -0.87 -29.74 -17.57
CA LYS A 175 -1.19 -28.30 -17.58
C LYS A 175 -2.65 -28.07 -18.04
N GLY A 176 -3.13 -28.88 -18.98
CA GLY A 176 -4.53 -28.90 -19.40
C GLY A 176 -5.52 -29.24 -18.28
N GLU A 177 -5.26 -30.28 -17.49
CA GLU A 177 -6.11 -30.64 -16.35
C GLU A 177 -6.06 -29.59 -15.24
N ALA A 178 -4.91 -28.95 -15.01
CA ALA A 178 -4.79 -27.83 -14.08
C ALA A 178 -5.67 -26.64 -14.51
N ILE A 179 -5.61 -26.25 -15.79
CA ILE A 179 -6.47 -25.19 -16.35
C ILE A 179 -7.94 -25.59 -16.22
N ALA A 180 -8.30 -26.82 -16.61
CA ALA A 180 -9.68 -27.31 -16.52
C ALA A 180 -10.20 -27.29 -15.07
N ALA A 181 -9.36 -27.63 -14.09
CA ALA A 181 -9.70 -27.57 -12.68
C ALA A 181 -9.91 -26.12 -12.21
N PHE A 182 -8.99 -25.20 -12.55
CA PHE A 182 -9.15 -23.78 -12.22
C PHE A 182 -10.44 -23.21 -12.80
N MET A 183 -10.77 -23.51 -14.05
CA MET A 183 -12.00 -23.04 -14.72
C MET A 183 -13.31 -23.52 -14.05
N GLN A 184 -13.26 -24.47 -13.12
CA GLN A 184 -14.40 -24.97 -12.34
C GLN A 184 -14.49 -24.38 -10.92
N GLU A 185 -13.59 -23.49 -10.54
CA GLU A 185 -13.56 -22.86 -9.22
C GLU A 185 -13.46 -21.33 -9.30
N ALA A 186 -13.95 -20.64 -8.28
CA ALA A 186 -13.80 -19.20 -8.18
C ALA A 186 -12.30 -18.84 -8.02
N PRO A 187 -11.81 -17.75 -8.63
CA PRO A 187 -12.58 -16.77 -9.39
C PRO A 187 -12.75 -17.15 -10.88
N PHE A 188 -12.12 -18.19 -11.41
CA PHE A 188 -12.09 -18.45 -12.86
C PHE A 188 -13.41 -18.92 -13.52
N ILE A 189 -14.43 -19.33 -12.75
CA ILE A 189 -15.73 -19.79 -13.28
C ILE A 189 -16.35 -18.77 -14.25
N GLY A 190 -16.78 -19.25 -15.41
CA GLY A 190 -17.53 -18.47 -16.40
C GLY A 190 -16.68 -17.47 -17.21
N ARG A 191 -15.36 -17.46 -17.01
CA ARG A 191 -14.41 -16.60 -17.73
C ARG A 191 -13.89 -17.27 -18.99
N THR A 192 -13.36 -16.46 -19.90
CA THR A 192 -12.67 -16.92 -21.11
C THR A 192 -11.19 -17.16 -20.78
N PRO A 193 -10.65 -18.38 -20.96
CA PRO A 193 -9.27 -18.66 -20.59
C PRO A 193 -8.29 -18.08 -21.60
N VAL A 194 -7.17 -17.55 -21.11
CA VAL A 194 -6.02 -17.12 -21.92
C VAL A 194 -4.78 -17.81 -21.37
N PHE A 195 -4.06 -18.55 -22.21
CA PHE A 195 -2.88 -19.31 -21.80
C PHE A 195 -1.68 -19.06 -22.69
N LEU A 196 -0.55 -18.71 -22.07
CA LEU A 196 0.74 -18.53 -22.73
C LEU A 196 1.68 -19.65 -22.29
N GLY A 197 2.33 -20.30 -23.26
CA GLY A 197 3.29 -21.39 -23.04
C GLY A 197 4.27 -21.57 -24.21
N ASP A 198 5.44 -22.15 -23.96
CA ASP A 198 6.55 -22.24 -24.90
C ASP A 198 6.88 -23.67 -25.35
N ASP A 199 6.43 -24.71 -24.66
CA ASP A 199 6.92 -26.08 -24.84
C ASP A 199 5.85 -27.08 -25.29
N LEU A 200 6.21 -28.38 -25.30
CA LEU A 200 5.31 -29.46 -25.69
C LEU A 200 4.27 -29.76 -24.61
N THR A 201 4.59 -29.53 -23.34
CA THR A 201 3.71 -29.81 -22.20
C THR A 201 2.53 -28.82 -22.18
N ASP A 202 2.74 -27.62 -22.69
CA ASP A 202 1.72 -26.58 -22.87
C ASP A 202 0.65 -26.93 -23.90
N GLU A 203 0.91 -27.84 -24.83
CA GLU A 203 -0.07 -28.27 -25.84
C GLU A 203 -1.34 -28.86 -25.21
N SER A 204 -1.19 -29.53 -24.05
CA SER A 204 -2.33 -30.00 -23.27
C SER A 204 -3.20 -28.84 -22.76
N GLY A 205 -2.58 -27.72 -22.38
CA GLY A 205 -3.26 -26.50 -21.97
C GLY A 205 -3.93 -25.80 -23.14
N PHE A 206 -3.25 -25.67 -24.28
CA PHE A 206 -3.82 -25.07 -25.49
C PHE A 206 -5.07 -25.81 -25.96
N ALA A 207 -5.06 -27.15 -25.94
CA ALA A 207 -6.23 -27.95 -26.31
C ALA A 207 -7.46 -27.64 -25.43
N VAL A 208 -7.26 -27.49 -24.11
CA VAL A 208 -8.34 -27.14 -23.17
C VAL A 208 -8.83 -25.72 -23.41
N VAL A 209 -7.92 -24.77 -23.56
CA VAL A 209 -8.23 -23.35 -23.80
C VAL A 209 -9.01 -23.17 -25.10
N ASN A 210 -8.57 -23.81 -26.18
CA ASN A 210 -9.25 -23.77 -27.49
C ASN A 210 -10.66 -24.36 -27.42
N ARG A 211 -10.83 -25.50 -26.74
CA ARG A 211 -12.14 -26.13 -26.54
C ARG A 211 -13.12 -25.23 -25.76
N LEU A 212 -12.59 -24.41 -24.86
CA LEU A 212 -13.36 -23.44 -24.08
C LEU A 212 -13.56 -22.10 -24.82
N GLY A 213 -13.16 -21.99 -26.09
CA GLY A 213 -13.26 -20.76 -26.88
C GLY A 213 -12.34 -19.64 -26.39
N GLY A 214 -11.25 -19.99 -25.72
CA GLY A 214 -10.25 -19.07 -25.19
C GLY A 214 -9.11 -18.76 -26.16
N MET A 215 -8.11 -18.03 -25.65
CA MET A 215 -6.92 -17.63 -26.42
C MET A 215 -5.70 -18.42 -25.96
N SER A 216 -5.15 -19.24 -26.85
CA SER A 216 -3.90 -19.97 -26.64
C SER A 216 -2.77 -19.28 -27.42
N VAL A 217 -1.65 -19.02 -26.75
CA VAL A 217 -0.50 -18.32 -27.32
C VAL A 217 0.76 -19.17 -27.17
N LYS A 218 1.37 -19.53 -28.29
CA LYS A 218 2.67 -20.21 -28.33
C LYS A 218 3.81 -19.20 -28.27
N ILE A 219 4.78 -19.42 -27.39
CA ILE A 219 6.03 -18.67 -27.35
C ILE A 219 7.10 -19.43 -28.14
N GLY A 220 7.87 -18.72 -28.97
CA GLY A 220 8.94 -19.33 -29.75
C GLY A 220 8.49 -19.96 -31.06
N ILE A 221 9.32 -20.84 -31.61
CA ILE A 221 9.11 -21.53 -32.90
C ILE A 221 8.50 -22.94 -32.71
N GLY A 222 8.09 -23.58 -33.81
CA GLY A 222 7.66 -24.99 -33.83
C GLY A 222 6.14 -25.18 -34.01
N ALA A 223 5.75 -26.41 -34.33
CA ALA A 223 4.34 -26.78 -34.49
C ALA A 223 3.59 -26.65 -33.16
N THR A 224 2.32 -26.22 -33.21
CA THR A 224 1.50 -25.99 -32.02
C THR A 224 0.01 -26.00 -32.39
N GLN A 225 -0.83 -26.34 -31.41
CA GLN A 225 -2.28 -26.14 -31.45
C GLN A 225 -2.70 -24.75 -30.97
N ALA A 226 -1.77 -23.92 -30.48
CA ALA A 226 -2.09 -22.55 -30.09
C ALA A 226 -2.65 -21.76 -31.26
N SER A 227 -3.59 -20.85 -31.00
CA SER A 227 -4.19 -19.99 -32.04
C SER A 227 -3.25 -18.84 -32.42
N TRP A 228 -2.50 -18.33 -31.43
CA TRP A 228 -1.64 -17.17 -31.56
C TRP A 228 -0.18 -17.50 -31.28
N ARG A 229 0.73 -16.60 -31.66
CA ARG A 229 2.17 -16.75 -31.41
C ARG A 229 2.87 -15.45 -31.04
N LEU A 230 3.84 -15.55 -30.13
CA LEU A 230 4.88 -14.56 -29.84
C LEU A 230 6.26 -15.16 -30.10
N ALA A 231 7.23 -14.34 -30.54
CA ALA A 231 8.51 -14.85 -31.05
C ALA A 231 9.46 -15.35 -29.94
N GLY A 232 9.37 -14.79 -28.72
CA GLY A 232 10.12 -15.25 -27.56
C GLY A 232 9.71 -14.56 -26.26
N VAL A 233 10.45 -14.84 -25.19
CA VAL A 233 10.22 -14.27 -23.85
C VAL A 233 10.23 -12.72 -23.85
N PRO A 234 11.14 -12.02 -24.55
CA PRO A 234 11.09 -10.55 -24.60
C PRO A 234 9.80 -10.00 -25.21
N ASP A 235 9.20 -10.71 -26.17
CA ASP A 235 7.93 -10.31 -26.77
C ASP A 235 6.76 -10.52 -25.79
N VAL A 236 6.82 -11.54 -24.93
CA VAL A 236 5.87 -11.71 -23.82
C VAL A 236 5.95 -10.53 -22.87
N TRP A 237 7.17 -10.11 -22.51
CA TRP A 237 7.38 -8.95 -21.64
C TRP A 237 6.83 -7.66 -22.23
N SER A 238 7.17 -7.38 -23.49
CA SER A 238 6.66 -6.19 -24.20
C SER A 238 5.14 -6.22 -24.35
N TRP A 239 4.57 -7.40 -24.62
CA TRP A 239 3.13 -7.56 -24.70
C TRP A 239 2.43 -7.36 -23.35
N LEU A 240 2.98 -7.91 -22.26
CA LEU A 240 2.48 -7.70 -20.89
C LEU A 240 2.55 -6.22 -20.49
N GLU A 241 3.64 -5.52 -20.81
CA GLU A 241 3.79 -4.08 -20.57
C GLU A 241 2.76 -3.26 -21.37
N MET A 242 2.55 -3.61 -22.64
CA MET A 242 1.56 -2.94 -23.48
C MET A 242 0.15 -3.09 -22.92
N ILE A 243 -0.26 -4.31 -22.55
CA ILE A 243 -1.62 -4.54 -22.04
C ILE A 243 -1.83 -3.93 -20.64
N THR A 244 -0.81 -3.93 -19.79
CA THR A 244 -0.89 -3.32 -18.45
C THR A 244 -0.88 -1.79 -18.54
N THR A 245 -0.14 -1.22 -19.48
CA THR A 245 -0.22 0.21 -19.81
C THR A 245 -1.60 0.58 -20.35
N ALA A 246 -2.16 -0.24 -21.24
CA ALA A 246 -3.51 -0.03 -21.77
C ALA A 246 -4.59 -0.16 -20.68
N LEU A 247 -4.44 -1.07 -19.71
CA LEU A 247 -5.30 -1.15 -18.51
C LEU A 247 -5.25 0.16 -17.73
N GLN A 248 -4.07 0.64 -17.40
CA GLN A 248 -3.87 1.89 -16.66
C GLN A 248 -4.38 3.13 -17.42
N GLN A 249 -4.30 3.13 -18.75
CA GLN A 249 -4.84 4.22 -19.58
C GLN A 249 -6.37 4.14 -19.73
N LYS A 250 -6.93 2.94 -19.89
CA LYS A 250 -8.38 2.72 -19.96
C LYS A 250 -9.04 3.08 -18.64
N GLU A 251 -8.42 2.75 -17.51
CA GLU A 251 -8.84 3.21 -16.17
C GLU A 251 -8.85 4.75 -16.04
N LYS A 252 -7.92 5.44 -16.70
CA LYS A 252 -7.91 6.92 -16.76
C LYS A 252 -8.98 7.50 -17.69
N ILE A 253 -9.39 6.78 -18.74
CA ILE A 253 -10.29 7.27 -19.80
C ILE A 253 -11.77 6.95 -19.55
N THR A 254 -12.10 5.77 -18.98
CA THR A 254 -13.50 5.32 -18.86
C THR A 254 -14.25 5.96 -17.70
N GLY A 255 -13.59 6.65 -16.77
CA GLY A 255 -14.24 7.41 -15.68
C GLY A 255 -15.11 6.59 -14.72
N VAL A 256 -15.31 5.29 -14.97
CA VAL A 256 -15.94 4.32 -14.07
C VAL A 256 -14.81 3.68 -13.30
N MET A 257 -14.38 4.39 -12.26
CA MET A 257 -13.67 3.72 -11.21
C MET A 257 -14.70 2.94 -10.39
N THR A 258 -14.50 1.64 -10.17
CA THR A 258 -14.71 1.14 -8.82
C THR A 258 -13.60 1.77 -7.97
N MET A 259 -13.74 3.07 -7.68
CA MET A 259 -12.84 3.73 -6.73
C MET A 259 -13.18 3.10 -5.40
N SER A 260 -12.23 2.30 -4.91
CA SER A 260 -12.06 2.05 -3.49
C SER A 260 -12.39 3.34 -2.75
N ARG A 261 -13.46 3.31 -1.96
CA ARG A 261 -13.96 4.50 -1.31
C ARG A 261 -12.88 5.02 -0.36
N LEU A 262 -12.61 6.33 -0.43
CA LEU A 262 -11.65 6.97 0.45
C LEU A 262 -12.29 7.19 1.82
N VAL A 263 -11.67 6.64 2.86
CA VAL A 263 -12.06 6.82 4.27
C VAL A 263 -11.03 7.70 4.94
N VAL A 264 -11.33 8.99 5.08
CA VAL A 264 -10.47 9.93 5.78
C VAL A 264 -10.79 9.92 7.26
N VAL A 265 -9.75 9.79 8.09
CA VAL A 265 -9.83 9.85 9.55
C VAL A 265 -8.97 11.01 10.05
N SER A 266 -9.56 11.95 10.76
CA SER A 266 -8.84 13.05 11.40
C SER A 266 -9.39 13.33 12.79
N ASN A 267 -8.57 13.94 13.65
CA ASN A 267 -9.00 14.26 15.01
C ASN A 267 -10.30 15.07 15.01
N ARG A 268 -10.39 16.13 14.20
CA ARG A 268 -11.58 16.98 14.06
C ARG A 268 -12.07 16.98 12.62
N ILE A 269 -13.39 17.02 12.41
CA ILE A 269 -14.01 17.20 11.10
C ILE A 269 -14.44 18.66 10.89
N ALA A 270 -14.41 19.13 9.63
CA ALA A 270 -15.06 20.38 9.28
C ALA A 270 -16.57 20.17 9.12
N PRO A 271 -17.44 21.06 9.65
CA PRO A 271 -18.88 20.96 9.47
C PRO A 271 -19.25 20.94 7.96
N PRO A 272 -20.25 20.15 7.54
CA PRO A 272 -20.65 20.04 6.13
C PRO A 272 -21.12 21.37 5.51
N ASP A 273 -21.54 22.32 6.34
CA ASP A 273 -22.14 23.60 5.94
C ASP A 273 -21.22 24.80 6.09
N GLU A 274 -20.04 24.63 6.70
CA GLU A 274 -19.02 25.67 6.70
C GLU A 274 -18.28 25.71 5.36
N HIS A 275 -18.02 26.91 4.85
CA HIS A 275 -17.10 27.07 3.73
C HIS A 275 -15.73 26.57 4.18
N ALA A 276 -15.14 25.61 3.45
CA ALA A 276 -13.83 25.01 3.77
C ALA A 276 -12.73 26.03 4.16
N ALA A 277 -12.83 27.27 3.67
CA ALA A 277 -11.96 28.39 4.02
C ALA A 277 -11.97 28.79 5.51
N SER A 278 -13.03 28.50 6.29
CA SER A 278 -13.12 28.85 7.72
C SER A 278 -12.49 27.80 8.65
N ALA A 279 -12.28 26.57 8.19
CA ALA A 279 -11.94 25.41 9.03
C ALA A 279 -10.43 25.10 9.14
N GLY A 280 -9.56 25.93 8.55
CA GLY A 280 -8.09 25.77 8.58
C GLY A 280 -7.50 24.95 7.43
N GLY A 281 -6.17 24.99 7.26
CA GLY A 281 -5.47 24.44 6.09
C GLY A 281 -5.64 22.93 5.88
N LEU A 282 -5.72 22.15 6.97
CA LEU A 282 -5.95 20.70 6.92
C LEU A 282 -7.30 20.35 6.28
N ALA A 283 -8.36 21.02 6.72
CA ALA A 283 -9.72 20.75 6.25
C ALA A 283 -9.88 21.06 4.76
N VAL A 284 -9.20 22.10 4.25
CA VAL A 284 -9.21 22.46 2.83
C VAL A 284 -8.60 21.34 1.98
N GLY A 285 -7.42 20.85 2.34
CA GLY A 285 -6.73 19.79 1.61
C GLY A 285 -7.52 18.48 1.60
N ILE A 286 -8.02 18.05 2.77
CA ILE A 286 -8.85 16.84 2.92
C ILE A 286 -10.13 16.94 2.09
N LEU A 287 -10.84 18.08 2.15
CA LEU A 287 -12.07 18.27 1.38
C LEU A 287 -11.82 18.27 -0.12
N GLY A 288 -10.68 18.77 -0.59
CA GLY A 288 -10.28 18.68 -1.99
C GLY A 288 -10.19 17.22 -2.46
N ALA A 289 -9.48 16.38 -1.70
CA ALA A 289 -9.34 14.95 -1.98
C ALA A 289 -10.69 14.22 -1.92
N LEU A 290 -11.49 14.45 -0.88
CA LEU A 290 -12.81 13.83 -0.70
C LEU A 290 -13.82 14.27 -1.76
N LYS A 291 -13.79 15.52 -2.24
CA LYS A 291 -14.67 15.96 -3.33
C LYS A 291 -14.35 15.24 -4.64
N ALA A 292 -13.06 15.04 -4.92
CA ALA A 292 -12.62 14.34 -6.12
C ALA A 292 -12.93 12.83 -6.07
N ALA A 293 -12.69 12.18 -4.92
CA ALA A 293 -12.84 10.74 -4.79
C ALA A 293 -14.24 10.28 -4.35
N GLY A 294 -14.98 11.14 -3.64
CA GLY A 294 -16.09 10.71 -2.79
C GLY A 294 -15.60 9.92 -1.57
N GLY A 295 -16.49 9.66 -0.62
CA GLY A 295 -16.24 8.70 0.46
C GLY A 295 -16.68 9.16 1.83
N LEU A 296 -15.91 8.78 2.85
CA LEU A 296 -16.24 8.94 4.26
C LEU A 296 -15.22 9.85 4.94
N TRP A 297 -15.68 10.85 5.69
CA TRP A 297 -14.86 11.60 6.64
C TRP A 297 -15.32 11.31 8.06
N PHE A 298 -14.46 10.63 8.81
CA PHE A 298 -14.69 10.24 10.20
C PHE A 298 -13.82 11.07 11.16
N GLY A 299 -14.39 11.55 12.26
CA GLY A 299 -13.66 12.32 13.27
C GLY A 299 -14.54 13.02 14.32
N TRP A 300 -13.93 13.70 15.27
CA TRP A 300 -14.63 14.40 16.35
C TRP A 300 -15.40 15.62 15.83
N SER A 301 -16.62 15.80 16.34
CA SER A 301 -17.49 16.94 16.03
C SER A 301 -16.95 18.28 16.56
N GLY A 302 -16.11 18.24 17.60
CA GLY A 302 -15.72 19.41 18.39
C GLY A 302 -16.57 19.62 19.64
N GLU A 303 -17.55 18.74 19.91
CA GLU A 303 -18.44 18.83 21.07
C GLU A 303 -18.13 17.73 22.09
N THR A 304 -18.34 18.03 23.38
CA THR A 304 -18.36 17.00 24.42
C THR A 304 -19.72 16.29 24.43
N GLY A 305 -19.75 15.05 24.91
CA GLY A 305 -20.98 14.27 24.96
C GLY A 305 -20.77 12.85 25.45
N ASN A 306 -21.85 12.07 25.49
CA ASN A 306 -21.77 10.66 25.83
C ASN A 306 -21.16 9.88 24.65
N GLU A 307 -20.02 9.25 24.89
CA GLU A 307 -19.28 8.45 23.93
C GLU A 307 -20.06 7.22 23.44
N ASP A 308 -21.02 6.69 24.20
CA ASP A 308 -21.85 5.54 23.78
C ASP A 308 -22.89 5.90 22.71
N GLN A 309 -23.10 7.18 22.44
CA GLN A 309 -24.06 7.59 21.42
C GLN A 309 -23.64 7.12 20.02
N PRO A 310 -24.63 6.77 19.17
CA PRO A 310 -24.34 6.40 17.79
C PRO A 310 -23.73 7.57 17.04
N LEU A 311 -22.89 7.26 16.05
CA LEU A 311 -22.27 8.25 15.18
C LEU A 311 -23.34 9.10 14.47
N LYS A 312 -23.17 10.42 14.51
CA LYS A 312 -23.99 11.33 13.71
C LYS A 312 -23.48 11.31 12.27
N LYS A 313 -24.32 10.84 11.35
CA LYS A 313 -23.98 10.73 9.92
C LYS A 313 -24.69 11.81 9.12
N VAL A 314 -23.95 12.56 8.31
CA VAL A 314 -24.49 13.55 7.38
C VAL A 314 -23.94 13.27 5.99
N LYS A 315 -24.79 13.23 4.95
CA LYS A 315 -24.35 13.02 3.57
C LYS A 315 -24.62 14.29 2.75
N LYS A 316 -23.60 14.77 2.04
CA LYS A 316 -23.69 15.95 1.15
C LYS A 316 -22.86 15.69 -0.11
N GLY A 317 -23.52 15.66 -1.27
CA GLY A 317 -22.89 15.22 -2.50
C GLY A 317 -22.40 13.76 -2.42
N ASN A 318 -21.16 13.52 -2.82
CA ASN A 318 -20.49 12.21 -2.78
C ASN A 318 -19.72 11.94 -1.48
N ILE A 319 -19.86 12.80 -0.45
CA ILE A 319 -19.15 12.67 0.83
C ILE A 319 -20.16 12.37 1.95
N THR A 320 -19.79 11.45 2.84
CA THR A 320 -20.47 11.15 4.09
C THR A 320 -19.57 11.59 5.24
N TRP A 321 -20.08 12.39 6.16
CA TRP A 321 -19.43 12.72 7.43
C TRP A 321 -19.99 11.77 8.49
N ALA A 322 -19.11 11.19 9.30
CA ALA A 322 -19.49 10.42 10.48
C ALA A 322 -18.77 10.99 11.70
N SER A 323 -19.51 11.67 12.57
CA SER A 323 -18.95 12.36 13.73
C SER A 323 -19.32 11.71 15.05
N PHE A 324 -18.42 11.81 16.01
CA PHE A 324 -18.62 11.45 17.41
C PHE A 324 -18.36 12.64 18.32
N ASN A 325 -18.84 12.56 19.56
CA ASN A 325 -18.49 13.46 20.64
C ASN A 325 -17.52 12.73 21.59
N LEU A 326 -16.66 13.48 22.27
CA LEU A 326 -15.77 12.95 23.30
C LEU A 326 -16.39 13.16 24.69
N SER A 327 -16.16 12.24 25.62
CA SER A 327 -16.44 12.51 27.03
C SER A 327 -15.53 13.66 27.53
N GLU A 328 -15.90 14.31 28.64
CA GLU A 328 -15.02 15.32 29.24
C GLU A 328 -13.66 14.73 29.66
N GLN A 329 -13.67 13.49 30.16
CA GLN A 329 -12.46 12.76 30.53
C GLN A 329 -11.57 12.49 29.31
N ASP A 330 -12.14 12.03 28.20
CA ASP A 330 -11.38 11.76 26.97
C ASP A 330 -10.88 13.05 26.31
N LEU A 331 -11.68 14.11 26.34
CA LEU A 331 -11.24 15.42 25.87
C LEU A 331 -10.00 15.89 26.64
N ASP A 332 -10.00 15.72 27.97
CA ASP A 332 -8.84 16.09 28.77
C ASP A 332 -7.64 15.14 28.51
N GLU A 333 -7.79 13.84 28.79
CA GLU A 333 -6.68 12.88 28.77
C GLU A 333 -6.07 12.72 27.36
N TYR A 334 -6.89 12.53 26.32
CA TYR A 334 -6.42 12.29 24.96
C TYR A 334 -6.04 13.58 24.23
N TYR A 335 -6.88 14.62 24.28
CA TYR A 335 -6.67 15.82 23.48
C TYR A 335 -5.87 16.91 24.21
N ASN A 336 -6.27 17.33 25.41
CA ASN A 336 -5.57 18.41 26.11
C ASN A 336 -4.21 17.96 26.66
N GLN A 337 -4.16 16.81 27.33
CA GLN A 337 -2.96 16.30 27.99
C GLN A 337 -2.04 15.59 26.99
N PHE A 338 -2.31 14.35 26.58
CA PHE A 338 -1.31 13.60 25.82
C PHE A 338 -1.03 14.20 24.44
N SER A 339 -2.06 14.54 23.67
CA SER A 339 -1.84 15.11 22.33
C SER A 339 -1.19 16.50 22.39
N ASN A 340 -1.71 17.42 23.23
CA ASN A 340 -1.31 18.83 23.17
C ASN A 340 -0.34 19.31 24.27
N ALA A 341 -0.15 18.54 25.35
CA ALA A 341 0.84 18.80 26.40
C ALA A 341 2.04 17.81 26.37
N VAL A 342 1.98 16.72 25.59
CA VAL A 342 3.11 15.79 25.40
C VAL A 342 3.59 15.77 23.94
N LEU A 343 2.76 15.29 23.01
CA LEU A 343 3.19 15.09 21.62
C LEU A 343 3.48 16.41 20.91
N TRP A 344 2.56 17.38 20.98
CA TRP A 344 2.75 18.69 20.34
C TRP A 344 4.05 19.39 20.76
N PRO A 345 4.35 19.61 22.06
CA PRO A 345 5.60 20.27 22.44
C PRO A 345 6.84 19.45 22.04
N ALA A 346 6.82 18.12 22.24
CA ALA A 346 7.96 17.28 21.85
C ALA A 346 8.26 17.35 20.35
N PHE A 347 7.23 17.23 19.50
CA PHE A 347 7.38 17.26 18.04
C PHE A 347 7.73 18.67 17.51
N HIS A 348 7.53 19.71 18.32
CA HIS A 348 7.99 21.08 18.04
C HIS A 348 9.26 21.46 18.81
N TYR A 349 10.04 20.47 19.27
CA TYR A 349 11.35 20.67 19.91
C TYR A 349 11.28 21.52 21.19
N ARG A 350 10.14 21.49 21.89
CA ARG A 350 9.89 22.16 23.17
C ARG A 350 9.78 21.16 24.30
N LEU A 351 10.81 20.34 24.50
CA LEU A 351 10.86 19.37 25.59
C LEU A 351 10.66 20.00 26.98
N ASP A 352 11.04 21.27 27.13
CA ASP A 352 10.81 22.06 28.34
C ASP A 352 9.33 22.24 28.69
N LEU A 353 8.42 22.07 27.72
CA LEU A 353 6.97 22.16 27.90
C LEU A 353 6.27 20.81 27.96
N VAL A 354 6.99 19.69 27.84
CA VAL A 354 6.39 18.35 27.85
C VAL A 354 5.93 18.00 29.26
N GLN A 355 4.63 17.70 29.40
CA GLN A 355 4.00 17.32 30.67
C GLN A 355 3.43 15.90 30.57
N PHE A 356 4.29 14.89 30.77
CA PHE A 356 3.85 13.49 30.71
C PHE A 356 3.13 13.06 31.99
N GLN A 357 1.96 12.45 31.82
CA GLN A 357 1.21 11.77 32.88
C GLN A 357 0.73 10.41 32.38
N ARG A 358 0.84 9.37 33.23
CA ARG A 358 0.42 8.01 32.86
C ARG A 358 -1.07 7.90 32.51
N PRO A 359 -2.02 8.53 33.25
CA PRO A 359 -3.43 8.51 32.87
C PRO A 359 -3.70 9.11 31.50
N ALA A 360 -2.99 10.18 31.12
CA ALA A 360 -3.11 10.79 29.80
C ALA A 360 -2.66 9.84 28.68
N TRP A 361 -1.59 9.09 28.88
CA TRP A 361 -1.16 8.04 27.95
C TRP A 361 -2.21 6.93 27.80
N ASP A 362 -2.73 6.44 28.93
CA ASP A 362 -3.73 5.38 28.92
C ASP A 362 -5.03 5.87 28.24
N GLY A 363 -5.43 7.13 28.48
CA GLY A 363 -6.54 7.79 27.79
C GLY A 363 -6.30 7.96 26.29
N TYR A 364 -5.08 8.32 25.88
CA TYR A 364 -4.73 8.43 24.47
C TYR A 364 -4.88 7.11 23.70
N LEU A 365 -4.41 6.00 24.28
CA LEU A 365 -4.60 4.66 23.72
C LEU A 365 -6.07 4.23 23.74
N ARG A 366 -6.78 4.46 24.85
CA ARG A 366 -8.20 4.12 25.01
C ARG A 366 -9.05 4.79 23.94
N VAL A 367 -8.86 6.08 23.71
CA VAL A 367 -9.61 6.82 22.69
C VAL A 367 -9.28 6.30 21.29
N ASN A 368 -8.01 6.06 20.95
CA ASN A 368 -7.67 5.46 19.65
C ASN A 368 -8.36 4.10 19.43
N ALA A 369 -8.41 3.25 20.46
CA ALA A 369 -9.11 1.96 20.40
C ALA A 369 -10.63 2.14 20.22
N LEU A 370 -11.27 3.00 21.02
CA LEU A 370 -12.69 3.33 20.93
C LEU A 370 -13.08 3.84 19.54
N LEU A 371 -12.25 4.72 18.98
CA LEU A 371 -12.51 5.29 17.65
C LEU A 371 -12.33 4.26 16.54
N ALA A 372 -11.39 3.32 16.68
CA ALA A 372 -11.28 2.16 15.79
C ALA A 372 -12.54 1.27 15.84
N ASP A 373 -13.09 1.01 17.04
CA ASP A 373 -14.35 0.27 17.22
C ASP A 373 -15.54 0.97 16.53
N LYS A 374 -15.60 2.30 16.63
CA LYS A 374 -16.64 3.11 15.98
C LYS A 374 -16.52 3.13 14.45
N LEU A 375 -15.30 3.13 13.92
CA LEU A 375 -15.05 3.15 12.48
C LEU A 375 -15.30 1.79 11.82
N LEU A 376 -14.94 0.69 12.48
CA LEU A 376 -15.04 -0.68 11.98
C LEU A 376 -16.36 -1.02 11.25
N PRO A 377 -17.56 -0.76 11.81
CA PRO A 377 -18.83 -1.09 11.15
C PRO A 377 -19.15 -0.20 9.93
N LEU A 378 -18.34 0.84 9.67
CA LEU A 378 -18.48 1.70 8.51
C LEU A 378 -17.58 1.30 7.35
N LEU A 379 -16.60 0.42 7.58
CA LEU A 379 -15.61 0.01 6.59
C LEU A 379 -16.17 -1.02 5.61
N GLN A 380 -15.63 -0.99 4.39
CA GLN A 380 -15.82 -1.95 3.31
C GLN A 380 -14.48 -2.57 2.97
N ASP A 381 -14.47 -3.81 2.45
CA ASP A 381 -13.25 -4.58 2.23
C ASP A 381 -12.25 -3.90 1.27
N ASP A 382 -12.76 -3.06 0.36
CA ASP A 382 -11.96 -2.36 -0.64
C ASP A 382 -11.65 -0.90 -0.28
N ASP A 383 -12.07 -0.39 0.88
CA ASP A 383 -11.77 0.98 1.30
C ASP A 383 -10.25 1.26 1.35
N ILE A 384 -9.87 2.49 1.01
CA ILE A 384 -8.55 3.05 1.32
C ILE A 384 -8.70 3.97 2.52
N ILE A 385 -8.02 3.65 3.61
CA ILE A 385 -8.09 4.43 4.86
C ILE A 385 -6.91 5.40 4.87
N TRP A 386 -7.20 6.69 5.09
CA TRP A 386 -6.20 7.74 5.17
C TRP A 386 -6.33 8.50 6.49
N ILE A 387 -5.35 8.32 7.35
CA ILE A 387 -5.33 8.80 8.73
C ILE A 387 -4.44 10.02 8.84
N HIS A 388 -4.92 11.05 9.53
CA HIS A 388 -4.21 12.31 9.65
C HIS A 388 -3.85 12.66 11.09
N ASP A 389 -2.57 12.96 11.23
CA ASP A 389 -1.96 13.73 12.31
C ASP A 389 -1.73 13.01 13.64
N TYR A 390 -0.91 13.64 14.48
CA TYR A 390 -0.32 13.09 15.72
C TYR A 390 -1.31 12.65 16.79
N HIS A 391 -2.60 12.99 16.69
CA HIS A 391 -3.60 12.48 17.63
C HIS A 391 -3.90 10.99 17.41
N LEU A 392 -3.57 10.48 16.23
CA LEU A 392 -3.97 9.15 15.74
C LEU A 392 -2.77 8.26 15.40
N LEU A 393 -1.62 8.47 16.06
CA LEU A 393 -0.41 7.66 15.81
C LEU A 393 -0.66 6.15 15.99
N PRO A 394 -1.41 5.68 17.02
CA PRO A 394 -1.70 4.25 17.20
C PRO A 394 -2.84 3.69 16.33
N PHE A 395 -3.50 4.51 15.52
CA PHE A 395 -4.81 4.13 14.99
C PHE A 395 -4.77 2.95 14.02
N ALA A 396 -3.76 2.86 13.15
CA ALA A 396 -3.57 1.66 12.32
C ALA A 396 -3.38 0.41 13.16
N HIS A 397 -2.55 0.46 14.21
CA HIS A 397 -2.34 -0.65 15.13
C HIS A 397 -3.67 -1.13 15.74
N GLU A 398 -4.52 -0.21 16.18
CA GLU A 398 -5.84 -0.55 16.73
C GLU A 398 -6.80 -1.14 15.68
N LEU A 399 -6.74 -0.68 14.42
CA LEU A 399 -7.48 -1.30 13.33
C LEU A 399 -6.96 -2.71 12.99
N ARG A 400 -5.64 -2.92 12.95
CA ARG A 400 -5.03 -4.23 12.67
C ARG A 400 -5.40 -5.27 13.73
N LYS A 401 -5.44 -4.89 15.02
CA LYS A 401 -5.91 -5.77 16.10
C LYS A 401 -7.34 -6.28 15.90
N ARG A 402 -8.16 -5.53 15.16
CA ARG A 402 -9.55 -5.87 14.83
C ARG A 402 -9.70 -6.59 13.49
N GLY A 403 -8.59 -6.99 12.85
CA GLY A 403 -8.59 -7.75 11.60
C GLY A 403 -8.80 -6.91 10.35
N VAL A 404 -8.69 -5.58 10.43
CA VAL A 404 -8.80 -4.70 9.27
C VAL A 404 -7.58 -4.90 8.37
N ASN A 405 -7.80 -5.37 7.14
CA ASN A 405 -6.75 -5.63 6.15
C ASN A 405 -6.71 -4.59 5.01
N ASN A 406 -7.56 -3.56 5.08
CA ASN A 406 -7.55 -2.43 4.16
C ASN A 406 -6.18 -1.77 4.06
N ARG A 407 -5.94 -1.08 2.95
CA ARG A 407 -4.76 -0.21 2.83
C ARG A 407 -4.93 1.00 3.76
N ILE A 408 -3.96 1.25 4.63
CA ILE A 408 -3.96 2.34 5.60
C ILE A 408 -2.72 3.22 5.40
N GLY A 409 -2.95 4.46 4.98
CA GLY A 409 -1.94 5.51 4.94
C GLY A 409 -2.04 6.44 6.15
N PHE A 410 -0.90 6.92 6.64
CA PHE A 410 -0.78 7.99 7.62
C PHE A 410 -0.14 9.22 7.00
N PHE A 411 -0.57 10.41 7.39
CA PHE A 411 0.17 11.64 7.10
C PHE A 411 0.31 12.49 8.37
N LEU A 412 1.56 12.79 8.75
CA LEU A 412 1.89 13.66 9.87
C LEU A 412 2.00 15.11 9.40
N HIS A 413 1.19 16.01 9.96
CA HIS A 413 1.17 17.41 9.54
C HIS A 413 2.19 18.29 10.25
N ILE A 414 2.61 17.85 11.44
CA ILE A 414 3.63 18.50 12.26
C ILE A 414 5.02 17.89 11.97
N PRO A 415 6.12 18.51 12.43
CA PRO A 415 7.44 17.93 12.27
C PRO A 415 7.57 16.58 12.98
N PHE A 416 8.45 15.70 12.49
CA PHE A 416 8.85 14.51 13.24
C PHE A 416 10.20 14.79 13.93
N PRO A 417 10.28 14.72 15.27
CA PRO A 417 11.48 15.17 15.98
C PRO A 417 12.64 14.17 15.85
N THR A 418 13.88 14.64 16.04
CA THR A 418 15.07 13.79 16.01
C THR A 418 15.08 12.77 17.15
N PRO A 419 15.88 11.69 17.07
CA PRO A 419 15.92 10.66 18.11
C PRO A 419 16.19 11.19 19.52
N GLU A 420 17.04 12.22 19.67
CA GLU A 420 17.37 12.81 20.96
C GLU A 420 16.15 13.41 21.65
N ILE A 421 15.21 13.93 20.87
CA ILE A 421 13.96 14.51 21.35
C ILE A 421 12.89 13.43 21.51
N PHE A 422 12.73 12.56 20.51
CA PHE A 422 11.68 11.55 20.51
C PHE A 422 11.88 10.53 21.63
N ASN A 423 13.12 10.10 21.88
CA ASN A 423 13.45 9.12 22.92
C ASN A 423 13.28 9.66 24.36
N ALA A 424 13.10 10.98 24.53
CA ALA A 424 12.78 11.57 25.83
C ALA A 424 11.33 11.28 26.26
N LEU A 425 10.46 10.88 25.33
CA LEU A 425 9.08 10.49 25.66
C LEU A 425 9.07 9.11 26.33
N PRO A 426 8.42 8.94 27.50
CA PRO A 426 8.43 7.64 28.21
C PRO A 426 7.85 6.44 27.44
N THR A 427 7.06 6.68 26.39
CA THR A 427 6.32 5.66 25.62
C THR A 427 6.73 5.60 24.14
N TYR A 428 7.92 6.15 23.83
CA TYR A 428 8.44 6.31 22.47
C TYR A 428 8.55 5.00 21.69
N ASP A 429 9.01 3.94 22.35
CA ASP A 429 9.21 2.61 21.77
C ASP A 429 7.91 2.00 21.26
N THR A 430 6.87 2.05 22.09
CA THR A 430 5.54 1.56 21.78
C THR A 430 4.93 2.33 20.61
N LEU A 431 5.05 3.66 20.61
CA LEU A 431 4.54 4.49 19.52
C LEU A 431 5.24 4.19 18.18
N LEU A 432 6.56 3.99 18.18
CA LEU A 432 7.32 3.67 16.97
C LEU A 432 6.95 2.31 16.40
N GLU A 433 6.78 1.30 17.26
CA GLU A 433 6.35 -0.03 16.83
C GLU A 433 4.93 0.00 16.23
N GLN A 434 4.03 0.78 16.83
CA GLN A 434 2.65 0.95 16.35
C GLN A 434 2.58 1.71 15.02
N LEU A 435 3.45 2.71 14.83
CA LEU A 435 3.54 3.43 13.55
C LEU A 435 3.95 2.52 12.38
N CYS A 436 4.62 1.41 12.65
CA CYS A 436 4.97 0.42 11.62
C CYS A 436 3.77 -0.44 11.16
N ASP A 437 2.57 -0.29 11.75
CA ASP A 437 1.34 -0.96 11.29
C ASP A 437 0.64 -0.25 10.13
N TYR A 438 1.10 0.95 9.76
CA TYR A 438 0.68 1.65 8.55
C TYR A 438 1.37 1.08 7.30
N ASP A 439 0.64 1.01 6.17
CA ASP A 439 1.22 0.58 4.89
C ASP A 439 2.08 1.70 4.26
N LEU A 440 1.72 2.95 4.54
CA LEU A 440 2.41 4.15 4.07
C LEU A 440 2.42 5.23 5.16
N LEU A 441 3.59 5.74 5.53
CA LEU A 441 3.77 6.94 6.35
C LEU A 441 4.25 8.10 5.49
N GLY A 442 3.48 9.17 5.46
CA GLY A 442 3.79 10.42 4.77
C GLY A 442 4.20 11.52 5.74
N PHE A 443 5.21 12.31 5.34
CA PHE A 443 5.76 13.43 6.11
C PHE A 443 5.80 14.72 5.29
N GLN A 444 5.93 15.86 5.97
CA GLN A 444 6.05 17.17 5.31
C GLN A 444 7.40 17.36 4.62
N THR A 445 8.50 16.94 5.26
CA THR A 445 9.85 17.14 4.76
C THR A 445 10.68 15.86 4.79
N GLU A 446 11.78 15.86 4.05
CA GLU A 446 12.75 14.76 4.07
C GLU A 446 13.43 14.62 5.44
N ASN A 447 13.64 15.74 6.16
CA ASN A 447 14.20 15.70 7.51
C ASN A 447 13.29 14.95 8.48
N ASP A 448 11.97 15.16 8.40
CA ASP A 448 11.00 14.44 9.22
C ASP A 448 11.02 12.94 8.92
N ARG A 449 11.07 12.60 7.62
CA ARG A 449 11.11 11.20 7.16
C ARG A 449 12.37 10.49 7.64
N LEU A 450 13.53 11.14 7.53
CA LEU A 450 14.81 10.61 7.99
C LEU A 450 14.85 10.49 9.51
N ALA A 451 14.38 11.50 10.24
CA ALA A 451 14.29 11.47 11.70
C ALA A 451 13.45 10.28 12.20
N PHE A 452 12.34 9.97 11.55
CA PHE A 452 11.55 8.77 11.83
C PHE A 452 12.35 7.48 11.64
N LEU A 453 13.05 7.34 10.51
CA LEU A 453 13.87 6.15 10.23
C LEU A 453 15.05 6.00 11.19
N ASP A 454 15.65 7.12 11.61
CA ASP A 454 16.73 7.13 12.61
C ASP A 454 16.20 6.71 14.00
N CYS A 455 15.01 7.19 14.39
CA CYS A 455 14.34 6.75 15.61
C CYS A 455 14.09 5.24 15.61
N LEU A 456 13.61 4.70 14.49
CA LEU A 456 13.40 3.25 14.33
C LEU A 456 14.70 2.46 14.41
N SER A 457 15.75 2.92 13.73
CA SER A 457 17.03 2.23 13.65
C SER A 457 17.74 2.10 15.00
N ASN A 458 17.41 2.98 15.96
CA ASN A 458 17.91 2.90 17.33
C ASN A 458 17.25 1.79 18.17
N LEU A 459 16.07 1.32 17.78
CA LEU A 459 15.29 0.33 18.54
C LEU A 459 15.23 -1.04 17.87
N THR A 460 15.34 -1.10 16.54
CA THR A 460 15.19 -2.34 15.79
C THR A 460 15.98 -2.31 14.49
N ARG A 461 16.23 -3.49 13.92
CA ARG A 461 16.86 -3.59 12.61
C ARG A 461 15.87 -3.16 11.53
N VAL A 462 16.11 -2.00 10.94
CA VAL A 462 15.38 -1.52 9.76
C VAL A 462 16.03 -2.09 8.50
N THR A 463 15.28 -2.85 7.70
CA THR A 463 15.72 -3.34 6.39
C THR A 463 15.06 -2.55 5.28
N THR A 464 15.85 -1.90 4.43
CA THR A 464 15.36 -1.09 3.32
C THR A 464 15.51 -1.87 2.01
N ARG A 465 14.40 -2.24 1.38
CA ARG A 465 14.39 -3.00 0.10
C ARG A 465 14.53 -2.09 -1.12
N SER A 466 14.03 -0.86 -1.01
CA SER A 466 14.20 0.25 -1.96
C SER A 466 14.15 1.56 -1.16
N ALA A 467 14.51 2.69 -1.76
CA ALA A 467 14.61 3.98 -1.05
C ALA A 467 13.37 4.37 -0.20
N LYS A 468 12.19 3.80 -0.51
CA LYS A 468 10.90 4.12 0.11
C LYS A 468 10.21 2.93 0.78
N SER A 469 10.81 1.74 0.80
CA SER A 469 10.20 0.52 1.34
C SER A 469 11.07 -0.11 2.42
N HIS A 470 10.47 -0.29 3.60
CA HIS A 470 11.17 -0.66 4.82
C HIS A 470 10.49 -1.85 5.50
N THR A 471 11.26 -2.55 6.33
CA THR A 471 10.77 -3.57 7.25
C THR A 471 11.38 -3.34 8.63
N ALA A 472 10.54 -3.25 9.66
CA ALA A 472 10.93 -3.11 11.06
C ALA A 472 9.98 -3.96 11.92
N TRP A 473 10.47 -4.66 12.95
CA TRP A 473 9.69 -5.63 13.74
C TRP A 473 8.88 -6.65 12.91
N GLY A 474 9.39 -7.04 11.73
CA GLY A 474 8.69 -7.94 10.81
C GLY A 474 7.53 -7.31 10.05
N LYS A 475 7.21 -6.03 10.29
CA LYS A 475 6.16 -5.26 9.61
C LYS A 475 6.74 -4.54 8.40
N ALA A 476 6.07 -4.64 7.26
CA ALA A 476 6.48 -3.97 6.03
C ALA A 476 5.68 -2.69 5.83
N PHE A 477 6.36 -1.58 5.58
CA PHE A 477 5.75 -0.27 5.36
C PHE A 477 6.54 0.56 4.37
N ARG A 478 5.94 1.66 3.90
CA ARG A 478 6.59 2.63 3.03
C ARG A 478 6.69 3.99 3.70
N THR A 479 7.71 4.76 3.36
CA THR A 479 7.83 6.17 3.77
C THR A 479 7.97 7.09 2.55
N GLU A 480 7.41 8.29 2.63
CA GLU A 480 7.48 9.29 1.57
C GLU A 480 7.27 10.72 2.09
N VAL A 481 7.72 11.70 1.32
CA VAL A 481 7.51 13.13 1.58
C VAL A 481 6.41 13.68 0.68
N TYR A 482 5.37 14.27 1.29
CA TYR A 482 4.28 14.95 0.59
C TYR A 482 4.04 16.35 1.20
N PRO A 483 4.83 17.36 0.82
CA PRO A 483 4.67 18.71 1.40
C PRO A 483 3.29 19.26 1.07
N ILE A 484 2.50 19.60 2.09
CA ILE A 484 1.14 20.07 1.89
C ILE A 484 1.13 21.45 1.24
N GLY A 485 0.35 21.58 0.16
CA GLY A 485 0.17 22.83 -0.57
C GLY A 485 -1.09 23.61 -0.18
N ILE A 486 -1.36 24.66 -0.95
CA ILE A 486 -2.59 25.46 -0.91
C ILE A 486 -3.23 25.46 -2.31
N GLU A 487 -4.43 26.02 -2.45
CA GLU A 487 -5.08 26.29 -3.73
C GLU A 487 -4.82 27.75 -4.16
N PRO A 488 -3.68 28.07 -4.81
CA PRO A 488 -3.25 29.45 -5.02
C PRO A 488 -4.20 30.25 -5.92
N LYS A 489 -4.83 29.60 -6.90
CA LYS A 489 -5.77 30.27 -7.82
C LYS A 489 -7.05 30.69 -7.11
N GLU A 490 -7.61 29.82 -6.26
CA GLU A 490 -8.82 30.14 -5.49
C GLU A 490 -8.54 31.23 -4.44
N ILE A 491 -7.38 31.17 -3.77
CA ILE A 491 -6.96 32.22 -2.84
C ILE A 491 -6.80 33.56 -3.55
N ALA A 492 -6.14 33.60 -4.72
CA ALA A 492 -5.98 34.81 -5.51
C ALA A 492 -7.34 35.38 -5.98
N LYS A 493 -8.26 34.51 -6.40
CA LYS A 493 -9.62 34.90 -6.81
C LYS A 493 -10.42 35.49 -5.65
N GLN A 494 -10.36 34.87 -4.47
CA GLN A 494 -11.02 35.38 -3.26
C GLN A 494 -10.42 36.72 -2.81
N ALA A 495 -9.09 36.86 -2.87
CA ALA A 495 -8.39 38.09 -2.51
C ALA A 495 -8.67 39.26 -3.47
N ALA A 496 -8.95 38.98 -4.75
CA ALA A 496 -9.28 40.01 -5.76
C ALA A 496 -10.74 40.53 -5.65
N GLY A 497 -11.60 39.83 -4.91
CA GLY A 497 -12.98 40.23 -4.70
C GLY A 497 -13.13 41.52 -3.89
N PRO A 498 -14.34 42.13 -3.88
CA PRO A 498 -14.60 43.28 -3.03
C PRO A 498 -14.38 42.92 -1.55
N LEU A 499 -13.63 43.77 -0.84
CA LEU A 499 -13.44 43.58 0.59
C LEU A 499 -14.79 43.69 1.31
N PRO A 500 -15.06 42.81 2.29
CA PRO A 500 -16.17 43.00 3.22
C PRO A 500 -16.15 44.42 3.81
N PRO A 501 -17.31 45.06 4.08
CA PRO A 501 -17.38 46.45 4.53
C PRO A 501 -16.43 46.78 5.70
N LYS A 502 -16.31 45.87 6.67
CA LYS A 502 -15.41 46.00 7.82
C LYS A 502 -13.93 46.02 7.44
N LEU A 503 -13.52 45.21 6.45
CA LEU A 503 -12.14 45.21 5.94
C LEU A 503 -11.88 46.39 5.00
N ALA A 504 -12.89 46.88 4.28
CA ALA A 504 -12.78 48.11 3.49
C ALA A 504 -12.57 49.34 4.39
N GLN A 505 -13.28 49.41 5.52
CA GLN A 505 -13.09 50.43 6.55
C GLN A 505 -11.69 50.32 7.17
N LEU A 506 -11.28 49.13 7.63
CA LEU A 506 -9.93 48.91 8.16
C LEU A 506 -8.86 49.32 7.14
N LYS A 507 -9.01 48.93 5.86
CA LYS A 507 -8.11 49.36 4.79
C LYS A 507 -8.05 50.89 4.65
N ALA A 508 -9.17 51.60 4.82
CA ALA A 508 -9.19 53.06 4.78
C ALA A 508 -8.43 53.68 5.97
N GLU A 509 -8.55 53.10 7.16
CA GLU A 509 -7.84 53.52 8.39
C GLU A 509 -6.32 53.22 8.30
N LEU A 510 -5.91 52.22 7.53
CA LEU A 510 -4.52 51.79 7.36
C LEU A 510 -3.73 52.56 6.28
N LYS A 511 -4.37 53.43 5.48
CA LYS A 511 -3.83 53.97 4.22
C LYS A 511 -2.55 54.81 4.33
N ASN A 512 -2.22 55.35 5.50
CA ASN A 512 -1.16 56.36 5.64
C ASN A 512 0.15 55.81 6.22
N VAL A 513 0.24 54.51 6.48
CA VAL A 513 1.43 53.84 7.04
C VAL A 513 1.70 52.51 6.31
N GLN A 514 2.95 52.07 6.28
CA GLN A 514 3.29 50.73 5.79
C GLN A 514 2.87 49.69 6.84
N ASN A 515 2.20 48.61 6.43
CA ASN A 515 1.64 47.64 7.36
C ASN A 515 2.34 46.29 7.22
N ILE A 516 2.77 45.75 8.36
CA ILE A 516 3.30 44.40 8.51
C ILE A 516 2.19 43.56 9.13
N PHE A 517 1.75 42.51 8.45
CA PHE A 517 0.72 41.60 8.95
C PHE A 517 1.32 40.25 9.33
N SER A 518 0.90 39.74 10.49
CA SER A 518 1.21 38.40 10.98
C SER A 518 -0.09 37.74 11.42
N VAL A 519 -0.40 36.57 10.87
CA VAL A 519 -1.63 35.81 11.19
C VAL A 519 -1.23 34.40 11.59
N GLU A 520 -1.32 34.12 12.88
CA GLU A 520 -0.88 32.84 13.46
C GLU A 520 -1.81 32.48 14.61
N ARG A 521 -2.06 31.20 14.86
CA ARG A 521 -2.69 30.80 16.13
C ARG A 521 -1.78 31.20 17.29
N LEU A 522 -2.39 31.53 18.42
CA LEU A 522 -1.65 31.78 19.66
C LEU A 522 -1.05 30.47 20.18
N ASP A 523 0.20 30.21 19.80
CA ASP A 523 0.89 28.94 20.00
C ASP A 523 2.40 29.18 20.13
N TYR A 524 3.04 28.50 21.08
CA TYR A 524 4.46 28.68 21.39
C TYR A 524 5.42 28.21 20.30
N SER A 525 4.94 27.42 19.33
CA SER A 525 5.73 27.05 18.15
C SER A 525 5.96 28.21 17.17
N LYS A 526 5.26 29.34 17.32
CA LYS A 526 5.22 30.42 16.31
C LYS A 526 6.22 31.55 16.51
N GLY A 527 6.91 31.55 17.65
CA GLY A 527 7.89 32.58 18.00
C GLY A 527 7.30 34.00 18.04
N LEU A 528 6.03 34.13 18.50
CA LEU A 528 5.35 35.43 18.55
C LEU A 528 6.07 36.44 19.46
N PRO A 529 6.57 36.05 20.66
CA PRO A 529 7.35 36.95 21.51
C PRO A 529 8.61 37.48 20.82
N GLU A 530 9.27 36.68 19.99
CA GLU A 530 10.48 37.05 19.25
C GLU A 530 10.15 37.99 18.09
N ARG A 531 9.00 37.82 17.42
CA ARG A 531 8.54 38.77 16.39
C ARG A 531 8.32 40.17 16.97
N PHE A 532 7.78 40.27 18.18
CA PHE A 532 7.57 41.55 18.85
C PHE A 532 8.91 42.19 19.22
N LEU A 533 9.86 41.43 19.77
CA LEU A 533 11.22 41.91 20.06
C LEU A 533 11.94 42.37 18.79
N ALA A 534 11.78 41.66 17.68
CA ALA A 534 12.37 42.06 16.40
C ALA A 534 11.77 43.38 15.88
N TYR A 535 10.48 43.60 16.08
CA TYR A 535 9.81 44.85 15.74
C TYR A 535 10.26 46.00 16.64
N GLU A 536 10.39 45.77 17.95
CA GLU A 536 10.95 46.74 18.91
C GLU A 536 12.37 47.15 18.50
N ALA A 537 13.26 46.17 18.30
CA ALA A 537 14.64 46.40 17.88
C ALA A 537 14.75 47.14 16.53
N LEU A 538 13.81 46.89 15.61
CA LEU A 538 13.72 47.63 14.35
C LEU A 538 13.44 49.13 14.61
N LEU A 539 12.47 49.43 15.47
CA LEU A 539 12.09 50.81 15.79
C LEU A 539 13.22 51.53 16.56
N GLU A 540 13.83 50.87 17.54
CA GLU A 540 14.97 51.40 18.30
C GLU A 540 16.17 51.74 17.39
N LYS A 541 16.55 50.79 16.51
CA LYS A 541 17.73 50.95 15.64
C LYS A 541 17.49 51.92 14.50
N TYR A 542 16.23 52.08 14.07
CA TYR A 542 15.87 52.87 12.90
C TYR A 542 14.67 53.79 13.20
N PRO A 543 14.88 54.86 14.00
CA PRO A 543 13.80 55.75 14.45
C PRO A 543 13.01 56.43 13.33
N GLN A 544 13.57 56.51 12.11
CA GLN A 544 12.87 57.04 10.94
C GLN A 544 11.57 56.31 10.60
N HIS A 545 11.36 55.10 11.11
CA HIS A 545 10.17 54.28 10.91
C HIS A 545 9.05 54.54 11.94
N HIS A 546 9.32 55.27 13.04
CA HIS A 546 8.32 55.61 14.04
C HIS A 546 7.12 56.33 13.40
N GLY A 547 5.91 55.84 13.68
CA GLY A 547 4.66 56.37 13.12
C GLY A 547 4.48 56.18 11.60
N LYS A 548 5.44 55.55 10.90
CA LYS A 548 5.39 55.29 9.45
C LYS A 548 5.17 53.82 9.11
N ILE A 549 5.48 52.92 10.03
CA ILE A 549 5.20 51.49 9.92
C ILE A 549 4.28 51.05 11.06
N ARG A 550 3.45 50.05 10.81
CA ARG A 550 2.55 49.43 11.79
C ARG A 550 2.67 47.93 11.71
N TYR A 551 2.81 47.28 12.86
CA TYR A 551 2.74 45.83 12.98
C TYR A 551 1.37 45.39 13.48
N THR A 552 0.69 44.50 12.76
CA THR A 552 -0.62 43.95 13.10
C THR A 552 -0.51 42.45 13.27
N GLN A 553 -0.64 41.97 14.51
CA GLN A 553 -0.73 40.56 14.85
C GLN A 553 -2.20 40.15 15.02
N ILE A 554 -2.63 39.18 14.22
CA ILE A 554 -3.91 38.49 14.42
C ILE A 554 -3.58 37.14 15.05
N ALA A 555 -3.99 36.94 16.30
CA ALA A 555 -3.72 35.73 17.07
C ALA A 555 -5.00 35.06 17.57
N PRO A 556 -5.68 34.23 16.74
CA PRO A 556 -6.84 33.46 17.20
C PRO A 556 -6.45 32.57 18.39
N THR A 557 -7.28 32.54 19.43
CA THR A 557 -7.08 31.68 20.59
C THR A 557 -7.18 30.21 20.20
N SER A 558 -6.38 29.38 20.86
CA SER A 558 -6.31 27.94 20.61
C SER A 558 -6.01 27.23 21.93
N ARG A 559 -6.66 26.10 22.20
CA ARG A 559 -6.36 25.20 23.33
C ARG A 559 -6.31 25.92 24.69
N GLY A 560 -7.34 26.72 24.98
CA GLY A 560 -7.39 27.56 26.17
C GLY A 560 -7.29 26.81 27.50
N ASP A 561 -7.58 25.52 27.52
CA ASP A 561 -7.53 24.67 28.71
C ASP A 561 -6.12 24.10 29.00
N VAL A 562 -5.15 24.32 28.10
CA VAL A 562 -3.77 23.84 28.27
C VAL A 562 -2.90 24.95 28.85
N GLN A 563 -2.26 24.72 30.00
CA GLN A 563 -1.51 25.72 30.76
C GLN A 563 -0.48 26.49 29.91
N ALA A 564 0.34 25.79 29.12
CA ALA A 564 1.36 26.43 28.28
C ALA A 564 0.79 27.45 27.28
N TYR A 565 -0.47 27.30 26.85
CA TYR A 565 -1.16 28.27 25.97
C TYR A 565 -1.64 29.50 26.74
N GLN A 566 -2.05 29.32 28.00
CA GLN A 566 -2.38 30.43 28.90
C GLN A 566 -1.13 31.25 29.22
N ASP A 567 0.01 30.58 29.45
CA ASP A 567 1.28 31.22 29.77
C ASP A 567 1.80 32.09 28.61
N ILE A 568 1.84 31.55 27.38
CA ILE A 568 2.27 32.36 26.22
C ILE A 568 1.31 33.51 25.93
N ARG A 569 0.00 33.32 26.17
CA ARG A 569 -0.97 34.40 26.03
C ARG A 569 -0.61 35.54 26.97
N HIS A 570 -0.41 35.23 28.24
CA HIS A 570 -0.05 36.23 29.25
C HIS A 570 1.28 36.92 28.91
N GLN A 571 2.29 36.15 28.49
CA GLN A 571 3.57 36.69 28.05
C GLN A 571 3.42 37.65 26.85
N LEU A 572 2.57 37.31 25.88
CA LEU A 572 2.36 38.14 24.69
C LEU A 572 1.60 39.43 25.02
N GLU A 573 0.59 39.34 25.90
CA GLU A 573 -0.16 40.50 26.40
C GLU A 573 0.79 41.46 27.16
N MET A 574 1.63 40.95 28.06
CA MET A 574 2.63 41.75 28.78
C MET A 574 3.63 42.44 27.83
N LYS A 575 4.18 41.71 26.84
CA LYS A 575 5.10 42.29 25.85
C LYS A 575 4.45 43.35 24.98
N LEU A 576 3.17 43.20 24.66
CA LEU A 576 2.43 44.20 23.91
C LEU A 576 2.38 45.50 24.73
N ASP A 577 2.03 45.41 26.01
CA ASP A 577 1.94 46.58 26.89
C ASP A 577 3.29 47.30 27.01
N GLU A 578 4.39 46.56 27.20
CA GLU A 578 5.75 47.12 27.23
C GLU A 578 6.10 47.87 25.93
N LEU A 579 5.81 47.26 24.77
CA LEU A 579 6.13 47.83 23.47
C LEU A 579 5.33 49.10 23.16
N MET A 580 4.04 49.12 23.51
CA MET A 580 3.18 50.30 23.34
C MET A 580 3.67 51.47 24.22
N VAL A 581 4.11 51.17 25.45
CA VAL A 581 4.70 52.18 26.35
C VAL A 581 6.02 52.72 25.81
N ASN A 582 6.92 51.86 25.34
CA ASN A 582 8.26 52.27 24.88
C ASN A 582 8.23 53.04 23.55
N THR A 583 7.27 52.74 22.67
CA THR A 583 7.27 53.25 21.28
C THR A 583 6.21 54.32 21.01
N GLY A 584 5.27 54.55 21.94
CA GLY A 584 4.26 55.60 21.86
C GLY A 584 3.27 55.47 20.70
N ASN A 585 3.13 54.26 20.14
CA ASN A 585 2.17 53.91 19.09
C ASN A 585 1.17 52.89 19.59
#